data_AF-K0ZXD4-F1
#
_entry.id   AF-K0ZXD4-F1
#
_cell.length_a   1.000
_cell.length_b   1.000
_cell.length_c   1.000
_cell.angle_alpha   90.00
_cell.angle_beta   90.00
_cell.angle_gamma   90.00
#
_symmetry.space_group_name_H-M   'P 1'
#
loop_
_entity.id
_entity.type
_entity.pdbx_description
1 polymer ?
#
loop_
_entity_poly.entity_id
_entity_poly.type
_entity_poly.pdbx_seq_one_letter_code
_entity_poly.pdbx_strand_id
1 'polypeptide(L)' 'HEDILSMSYEEANELSLEEISFMDHVRDPVWEEDDRRNEEYIKIHGEPVYDDEEGE' A
#
# COMPACT_ATOMS: atom_id res chain seq x y z
N HIS A 1 -7.44 -5.55 -23.10
CA HIS A 1 -7.50 -4.26 -22.40
C HIS A 1 -8.32 -3.32 -23.24
N GLU A 2 -9.43 -2.82 -22.71
CA GLU A 2 -9.99 -1.58 -23.24
C GLU A 2 -8.94 -0.47 -23.10
N ASP A 3 -8.99 0.52 -23.98
CA ASP A 3 -8.01 1.59 -23.99
C ASP A 3 -8.28 2.51 -22.79
N ILE A 4 -7.56 2.32 -21.69
CA ILE A 4 -7.72 3.08 -20.43
C ILE A 4 -7.68 4.58 -20.67
N LEU A 5 -6.92 5.02 -21.67
CA LEU A 5 -6.78 6.43 -22.06
C LEU A 5 -8.07 7.03 -22.65
N SER A 6 -9.03 6.19 -23.03
CA SER A 6 -10.33 6.60 -23.57
C SER A 6 -11.46 6.59 -22.53
N MET A 7 -11.20 6.07 -21.33
CA MET A 7 -12.17 5.99 -20.23
C MET A 7 -12.20 7.28 -19.41
N SER A 8 -13.34 7.56 -18.78
CA SER A 8 -13.38 8.56 -17.71
C SER A 8 -12.64 8.05 -16.46
N TYR A 9 -12.28 8.98 -15.57
CA TYR A 9 -11.67 8.62 -14.29
C TYR A 9 -12.52 7.64 -13.47
N GLU A 10 -13.84 7.86 -13.41
CA GLU A 10 -14.75 7.00 -12.64
C GLU A 10 -14.80 5.59 -13.21
N GLU A 11 -14.92 5.43 -14.52
CA GLU A 11 -14.94 4.13 -15.18
C GLU A 11 -13.61 3.38 -15.01
N ALA A 12 -12.47 4.08 -15.17
CA ALA A 12 -11.15 3.49 -14.99
C ALA A 12 -10.91 3.09 -13.52
N ASN A 13 -11.38 3.90 -12.58
CA ASN A 13 -11.27 3.63 -11.14
C ASN A 13 -12.12 2.43 -10.72
N GLU A 14 -13.37 2.34 -11.18
CA GLU A 14 -14.25 1.19 -10.91
C GLU A 14 -13.64 -0.11 -11.46
N LEU A 15 -13.16 -0.09 -12.72
CA LEU A 15 -12.50 -1.23 -13.35
C LEU A 15 -11.23 -1.65 -12.58
N SER A 16 -10.42 -0.67 -12.14
CA SER A 16 -9.20 -0.96 -11.38
C SER A 16 -9.50 -1.61 -10.03
N LEU A 17 -10.55 -1.17 -9.34
CA LEU A 17 -10.94 -1.74 -8.04
C LEU A 17 -11.49 -3.16 -8.20
N GLU A 18 -12.27 -3.39 -9.25
CA GLU A 18 -12.73 -4.74 -9.62
C GLU A 18 -11.52 -5.65 -9.88
N GLU A 19 -10.55 -5.22 -10.69
CA GLU A 19 -9.38 -6.02 -11.04
C GLU A 19 -8.53 -6.38 -9.82
N ILE A 20 -8.26 -5.42 -8.92
CA ILE A 20 -7.48 -5.65 -7.68
C ILE A 20 -8.14 -6.72 -6.79
N SER A 21 -9.47 -6.75 -6.73
CA SER A 21 -10.21 -7.76 -5.93
C SER A 21 -9.98 -9.20 -6.41
N PHE A 22 -9.70 -9.38 -7.70
CA PHE A 22 -9.42 -10.67 -8.30
C PHE A 22 -7.93 -11.04 -8.34
N MET A 23 -7.03 -10.12 -7.94
CA MET A 23 -5.60 -10.39 -7.86
C MET A 23 -5.29 -11.24 -6.62
N ASP A 24 -4.49 -12.28 -6.81
CA ASP A 24 -3.98 -13.08 -5.69
C ASP A 24 -3.06 -12.22 -4.81
N HIS A 25 -3.20 -12.37 -3.48
CA HIS A 25 -2.29 -11.73 -2.55
C HIS A 25 -0.88 -12.30 -2.73
N VAL A 26 0.03 -11.51 -3.29
CA VAL A 26 1.43 -11.89 -3.45
C VAL A 26 2.10 -11.80 -2.07
N ARG A 27 2.22 -12.94 -1.37
CA ARG A 27 3.05 -13.06 -0.16
C ARG A 27 4.48 -13.44 -0.55
N ASP A 28 5.18 -12.53 -1.20
CA ASP A 28 6.61 -12.70 -1.47
C ASP A 28 7.41 -12.58 -0.16
N PRO A 29 8.30 -13.53 0.18
CA PRO A 29 9.19 -13.41 1.33
C PRO A 29 10.01 -12.11 1.39
N VAL A 30 10.22 -11.45 0.25
CA VAL A 30 10.91 -10.14 0.22
C VAL A 30 10.15 -9.06 0.98
N TRP A 31 8.81 -9.13 1.07
CA TRP A 31 8.00 -8.13 1.75
C TRP A 31 8.23 -8.13 3.27
N GLU A 32 8.40 -9.30 3.89
CA GLU A 32 8.71 -9.38 5.33
C GLU A 32 10.06 -8.74 5.65
N GLU A 33 11.05 -8.94 4.78
CA GLU A 33 12.37 -8.33 4.94
C GLU A 33 12.35 -6.82 4.66
N ASP A 34 11.55 -6.36 3.70
CA ASP A 34 11.41 -4.94 3.39
C ASP A 34 10.68 -4.18 4.51
N ASP A 35 9.60 -4.76 5.07
CA ASP A 35 8.92 -4.21 6.25
C ASP A 35 9.88 -4.07 7.44
N ARG A 36 10.65 -5.13 7.74
CA ARG A 36 11.67 -5.08 8.81
C ARG A 36 12.67 -3.95 8.60
N ARG A 37 13.16 -3.78 7.37
CA ARG A 37 14.13 -2.73 7.03
C ARG A 37 13.52 -1.34 7.07
N ASN A 38 12.26 -1.20 6.67
CA ASN A 38 11.53 0.05 6.71
C ASN A 38 11.29 0.50 8.16
N GLU A 39 10.90 -0.42 9.05
CA GLU A 39 10.79 -0.15 10.49
C GLU A 39 12.12 0.32 11.10
N GLU A 40 13.22 -0.37 10.79
CA GLU A 40 14.56 0.02 11.23
C GLU A 40 14.95 1.41 10.71
N TYR A 41 14.60 1.73 9.46
CA TYR A 41 14.87 3.04 8.86
C TYR A 41 14.05 4.16 9.50
N ILE A 42 12.74 3.95 9.67
CA ILE A 42 11.84 4.92 10.31
C ILE A 42 12.27 5.17 11.76
N LYS A 43 12.73 4.15 12.48
CA LYS A 43 13.22 4.32 13.85
C LYS A 43 14.44 5.26 13.95
N ILE A 44 15.27 5.31 12.91
CA ILE A 44 16.51 6.11 12.89
C ILE A 44 16.28 7.48 12.23
N HIS A 45 15.38 7.55 11.24
CA HIS A 45 15.23 8.70 10.35
C HIS A 45 13.82 9.27 10.26
N GLY A 46 12.83 8.51 10.72
CA GLY A 46 11.44 8.94 10.74
C GLY A 46 11.21 10.04 11.77
N GLU A 47 10.16 10.83 11.53
CA GLU A 47 9.68 11.74 12.56
C GLU A 47 9.23 10.92 13.78
N PRO A 48 9.46 11.41 15.02
CA PRO A 48 8.99 10.72 16.20
C PRO A 48 7.47 10.60 16.12
N VAL A 49 6.99 9.37 15.91
CA VAL A 49 5.59 9.02 16.10
C VAL A 49 5.39 9.02 17.61
N TYR A 50 4.69 10.03 18.12
CA TYR A 50 4.15 9.97 19.46
C TYR A 50 3.05 8.91 19.40
N ASP A 51 3.24 7.80 20.11
CA ASP A 51 2.14 6.90 20.37
C ASP A 51 1.15 7.69 21.22
N ASP A 52 0.04 8.16 20.61
CA ASP A 52 -1.03 8.88 21.30
C ASP A 52 -1.76 7.99 22.35
N GLU A 53 -1.26 6.77 22.59
CA GLU A 53 -1.75 5.79 23.57
C GLU A 53 -1.04 5.86 24.96
N GLU A 54 -0.13 6.81 25.22
CA GLU A 54 0.36 7.11 26.59
C GLU A 54 -0.34 8.36 27.17
N GLY A 55 -1.67 8.29 27.28
CA GLY A 55 -2.51 9.37 27.81
C GLY A 55 -3.70 8.88 28.62
N GLU A 56 -3.45 8.17 29.72
CA GLU A 56 -4.37 8.03 30.87
C GLU A 56 -4.07 9.13 31.91
#